data_AF-A0AB33CGV1-F1
#
_entry.id   AF-A0AB33CGV1-F1
#
_cell.length_a   1.000
_cell.length_b   1.000
_cell.length_c   1.000
_cell.angle_alpha   90.00
_cell.angle_beta   90.00
_cell.angle_gamma   90.00
#
_symmetry.space_group_name_H-M   'P 1'
#
loop_
_entity.id
_entity.type
_entity.pdbx_description
1 polymer ?
#
loop_
_entity_poly.entity_id
_entity_poly.type
_entity_poly.pdbx_seq_one_letter_code
_entity_poly.pdbx_strand_id
1 'polypeptide(L)'
;MIIIILILAVILFIYFNVIPGKGHTLVSWISLIITLLCVLGIVEHDYNHWGLKTETQTSTQNLTSSVNPNLPILLYQSLGNGTEKVYLYKTNNNQKKPKAIKLDKVSTKVKQGKEASLKIRTTRYIYKDNFSRIMFSAFSHNNELKHREYIFTLPSNWKVISTKDMQKLQKQMQEKMQSQKAASLH
;
A
#
# COMPACT_ATOMS: atom_id res chain seq x y z
N MET A 1 6.72 -13.02 -21.62
CA MET A 1 7.04 -14.10 -22.58
C MET A 1 5.78 -14.79 -23.12
N ILE A 2 4.71 -14.89 -22.33
CA ILE A 2 3.44 -15.51 -22.75
C ILE A 2 2.79 -14.83 -23.98
N ILE A 3 2.91 -13.49 -24.12
CA ILE A 3 2.40 -12.77 -25.30
C ILE A 3 3.10 -13.22 -26.58
N ILE A 4 4.41 -13.49 -26.52
CA ILE A 4 5.19 -13.95 -27.67
C ILE A 4 4.76 -15.38 -28.05
N ILE A 5 4.58 -16.25 -27.06
CA ILE A 5 4.08 -17.62 -27.26
C ILE A 5 2.68 -17.59 -27.90
N LEU A 6 1.80 -16.70 -27.43
CA LEU A 6 0.46 -16.52 -27.99
C LEU A 6 0.52 -16.13 -29.47
N ILE A 7 1.32 -15.13 -29.83
CA ILE A 7 1.47 -14.67 -31.21
C ILE A 7 2.00 -15.81 -32.10
N LEU A 8 3.05 -16.51 -31.67
CA LEU A 8 3.61 -17.63 -32.41
C LEU A 8 2.60 -18.77 -32.58
N ALA A 9 1.86 -19.12 -31.52
CA ALA A 9 0.84 -20.16 -31.58
C ALA A 9 -0.29 -19.80 -32.55
N VAL A 10 -0.73 -18.54 -32.57
CA VAL A 10 -1.74 -18.07 -33.54
C VAL A 10 -1.22 -18.13 -34.97
N ILE A 11 0.02 -17.69 -35.23
CA ILE A 11 0.63 -17.76 -36.57
C ILE A 11 0.75 -19.22 -37.03
N LEU A 12 1.23 -20.11 -36.16
CA LEU A 12 1.35 -21.55 -36.46
C LEU A 12 -0.02 -22.17 -36.72
N PHE A 13 -1.03 -21.82 -35.93
CA PHE A 13 -2.40 -22.28 -36.14
C PHE A 13 -2.89 -21.91 -37.54
N ILE A 14 -2.78 -20.63 -37.93
CA ILE A 14 -3.20 -20.14 -39.25
C ILE A 14 -2.41 -20.83 -40.37
N TYR A 15 -1.08 -20.86 -40.25
CA TYR A 15 -0.19 -21.43 -41.27
C TYR A 15 -0.49 -22.90 -41.56
N PHE A 16 -0.59 -23.73 -40.51
CA PHE A 16 -0.85 -25.17 -40.64
C PHE A 16 -2.33 -25.51 -40.88
N ASN A 17 -3.25 -24.56 -40.69
CA ASN A 17 -4.65 -24.74 -41.08
C ASN A 17 -4.83 -24.55 -42.60
N VAL A 18 -4.07 -23.63 -43.21
CA VAL A 18 -4.19 -23.28 -44.64
C VAL A 18 -3.39 -24.22 -45.54
N ILE A 19 -2.20 -24.67 -45.13
CA ILE A 19 -1.30 -25.45 -46.00
C ILE A 19 -1.50 -26.97 -45.80
N PRO A 20 -1.95 -27.71 -46.82
CA PRO A 20 -2.16 -29.15 -46.71
C PRO A 20 -0.83 -29.93 -46.70
N GLY A 21 -0.70 -30.92 -45.82
CA GLY A 21 0.49 -31.78 -45.70
C GLY A 21 0.31 -32.97 -44.76
N LYS A 22 1.32 -33.83 -44.57
CA LYS A 22 1.22 -34.89 -43.54
C LYS A 22 1.41 -34.29 -42.15
N GLY A 23 0.45 -34.51 -41.23
CA GLY A 23 0.55 -34.06 -39.83
C GLY A 23 0.16 -32.59 -39.56
N HIS A 24 -0.13 -31.78 -40.59
CA HIS A 24 -0.52 -30.37 -40.44
C HIS A 24 -1.74 -30.17 -39.53
N THR A 25 -2.77 -31.02 -39.64
CA THR A 25 -3.99 -30.96 -38.82
C THR A 25 -3.68 -31.12 -37.33
N LEU A 26 -2.78 -32.05 -36.97
CA LEU A 26 -2.40 -32.27 -35.57
C LEU A 26 -1.66 -31.05 -35.00
N VAL A 27 -0.71 -30.50 -35.76
CA VAL A 27 0.03 -29.29 -35.36
C VAL A 27 -0.93 -28.11 -35.20
N SER A 28 -1.88 -27.94 -36.13
CA SER A 28 -2.91 -26.90 -36.03
C SER A 28 -3.73 -27.05 -34.73
N TRP A 29 -4.23 -28.25 -34.41
CA TRP A 29 -4.96 -28.47 -33.16
C TRP A 29 -4.13 -28.19 -31.91
N ILE A 30 -2.86 -28.60 -31.89
CA ILE A 30 -1.95 -28.30 -30.77
C ILE A 30 -1.74 -26.79 -30.63
N SER A 31 -1.50 -26.09 -31.74
CA SER A 31 -1.36 -24.63 -31.73
C SER A 31 -2.63 -23.95 -31.22
N LEU A 32 -3.81 -24.41 -31.63
CA LEU A 32 -5.09 -23.89 -31.12
C LEU A 32 -5.22 -24.07 -29.60
N ILE A 33 -4.89 -25.26 -29.08
CA ILE A 33 -4.91 -25.55 -27.65
C ILE A 33 -3.95 -24.62 -26.90
N ILE A 34 -2.73 -24.44 -27.41
CA ILE A 34 -1.73 -23.54 -26.81
C ILE A 34 -2.25 -22.10 -26.79
N THR A 35 -2.87 -21.63 -27.88
CA THR A 35 -3.50 -20.31 -27.95
C THR A 35 -4.56 -20.14 -26.86
N LEU A 36 -5.47 -21.12 -26.72
CA LEU A 36 -6.51 -21.09 -25.68
C LEU A 36 -5.92 -21.06 -24.27
N LEU A 37 -4.91 -21.90 -24.01
CA LEU A 37 -4.22 -21.93 -22.71
C LEU A 37 -3.51 -20.60 -22.42
N CYS A 38 -2.91 -19.96 -23.43
CA CYS A 38 -2.27 -18.65 -23.26
C CYS A 38 -3.30 -17.58 -22.90
N VAL A 39 -4.44 -17.53 -23.60
CA VAL A 39 -5.52 -16.57 -23.30
C VAL A 39 -6.06 -16.79 -21.89
N LEU A 40 -6.38 -18.04 -21.53
CA LEU A 40 -6.83 -18.37 -20.17
C LEU A 40 -5.78 -17.99 -19.12
N GLY A 41 -4.51 -18.29 -19.35
CA GLY A 41 -3.42 -17.93 -18.45
C GLY A 41 -3.26 -16.42 -18.27
N ILE A 42 -3.48 -15.62 -19.32
CA ILE A 42 -3.44 -14.15 -19.24
C ILE A 42 -4.62 -13.64 -18.42
N VAL A 43 -5.85 -14.09 -18.71
CA VAL A 43 -7.06 -13.68 -17.97
C VAL A 43 -6.92 -14.04 -16.49
N GLU A 44 -6.46 -15.26 -16.20
CA GLU A 44 -6.30 -15.75 -14.83
C GLU A 44 -5.17 -15.02 -14.08
N HIS A 45 -4.10 -14.62 -14.78
CA HIS A 45 -3.06 -13.76 -14.21
C HIS A 45 -3.59 -12.35 -13.88
N ASP A 46 -4.34 -11.75 -14.80
CA ASP A 46 -4.80 -10.37 -14.71
C ASP A 46 -5.91 -10.19 -13.66
N TYR A 47 -6.96 -11.02 -13.71
CA TYR A 47 -8.09 -10.92 -12.79
C TYR A 47 -7.79 -11.59 -11.44
N ASN A 48 -7.27 -12.81 -11.47
CA ASN A 48 -7.14 -13.65 -10.27
C ASN A 48 -5.73 -13.63 -9.67
N HIS A 49 -4.82 -12.80 -10.20
CA HIS A 49 -3.44 -12.66 -9.74
C HIS A 49 -2.67 -13.99 -9.76
N TRP A 50 -3.01 -14.89 -10.68
CA TRP A 50 -2.37 -16.19 -10.78
C TRP A 50 -0.90 -16.06 -11.16
N GLY A 51 -0.04 -16.89 -10.56
CA GLY A 51 1.41 -16.74 -10.69
C GLY A 51 2.04 -15.70 -9.77
N LEU A 52 1.23 -14.97 -8.98
CA LEU A 52 1.69 -14.09 -7.92
C LEU A 52 1.42 -14.71 -6.54
N LYS A 53 2.28 -14.37 -5.59
CA LYS A 53 2.10 -14.57 -4.16
C LYS A 53 2.15 -13.23 -3.46
N THR A 54 1.69 -13.19 -2.22
CA THR A 54 1.77 -11.98 -1.40
C THR A 54 2.97 -12.04 -0.46
N GLU A 55 3.78 -11.00 -0.45
CA GLU A 55 4.83 -10.83 0.55
C GLU A 55 4.56 -9.58 1.37
N THR A 56 4.72 -9.69 2.69
CA THR A 56 4.51 -8.59 3.62
C THR A 56 5.84 -8.14 4.19
N GLN A 57 6.24 -6.92 3.85
CA GLN A 57 7.40 -6.28 4.46
C GLN A 57 6.95 -5.45 5.66
N THR A 58 7.64 -5.63 6.79
CA THR A 58 7.36 -4.89 8.02
C THR A 58 8.51 -3.94 8.29
N SER A 59 8.21 -2.65 8.43
CA SER A 59 9.15 -1.64 8.89
C SER A 59 8.66 -1.08 10.22
N THR A 60 9.52 -1.10 11.24
CA THR A 60 9.23 -0.49 12.54
C THR A 60 10.05 0.79 12.67
N GLN A 61 9.39 1.87 13.04
CA GLN A 61 10.01 3.18 13.24
C GLN A 61 9.60 3.71 14.61
N ASN A 62 10.51 4.41 15.27
CA ASN A 62 10.19 5.11 16.51
C ASN A 62 9.23 6.26 16.22
N LEU A 63 8.26 6.48 17.10
CA LEU A 63 7.35 7.60 17.02
C LEU A 63 7.81 8.72 17.94
N THR A 64 7.75 9.95 17.43
CA THR A 64 7.80 11.15 18.26
C THR A 64 6.50 11.93 18.12
N SER A 65 6.29 12.84 19.07
CA SER A 65 5.11 13.71 19.08
C SER A 65 4.95 14.44 17.75
N SER A 66 3.71 14.48 17.29
CA SER A 66 3.32 15.16 16.06
C SER A 66 3.39 16.68 16.17
N VAL A 67 3.38 17.21 17.41
CA VAL A 67 3.32 18.65 17.72
C VAL A 67 4.66 19.13 18.26
N ASN A 68 5.06 18.66 19.45
CA ASN A 68 6.25 19.10 20.17
C ASN A 68 6.83 17.90 20.96
N PRO A 69 8.16 17.68 20.97
CA PRO A 69 8.80 16.61 21.75
C PRO A 69 8.32 16.45 23.20
N ASN A 70 7.94 17.55 23.87
CA ASN A 70 7.52 17.54 25.28
C ASN A 70 6.05 17.12 25.50
N LEU A 71 5.23 17.05 24.45
CA LEU A 71 3.81 16.74 24.52
C LEU A 71 3.51 15.48 23.70
N PRO A 72 3.36 14.29 24.30
CA PRO A 72 3.15 13.04 23.57
C PRO A 72 1.78 12.99 22.89
N ILE A 73 1.71 13.48 21.64
CA ILE A 73 0.46 13.63 20.89
C ILE A 73 0.61 13.00 19.49
N LEU A 74 -0.36 12.16 19.13
CA LEU A 74 -0.57 11.70 17.76
C LEU A 74 -1.73 12.50 17.14
N LEU A 75 -1.46 13.19 16.05
CA LEU A 75 -2.49 13.97 15.36
C LEU A 75 -3.24 13.12 14.35
N TYR A 76 -4.53 13.39 14.18
CA TYR A 76 -5.31 12.85 13.07
C TYR A 76 -6.21 13.92 12.44
N GLN A 77 -6.55 13.70 11.18
CA GLN A 77 -7.53 14.49 10.45
C GLN A 77 -8.65 13.56 9.97
N SER A 78 -9.87 13.83 10.40
CA SER A 78 -11.07 13.14 9.92
C SER A 78 -11.38 13.49 8.46
N LEU A 79 -11.78 12.51 7.66
CA LEU A 79 -12.28 12.65 6.30
C LEU A 79 -13.78 12.39 6.24
N GLY A 80 -14.49 13.09 5.36
CA GLY A 80 -15.93 12.91 5.13
C GLY A 80 -16.75 12.98 6.42
N ASN A 81 -17.45 11.89 6.73
CA ASN A 81 -18.27 11.71 7.94
C ASN A 81 -17.46 11.48 9.23
N GLY A 82 -16.14 11.38 9.14
CA GLY A 82 -15.20 11.29 10.25
C GLY A 82 -14.85 9.88 10.73
N THR A 83 -15.37 8.84 10.10
CA THR A 83 -14.95 7.44 10.36
C THR A 83 -13.54 7.18 9.82
N GLU A 84 -13.22 7.74 8.65
CA GLU A 84 -11.90 7.69 8.06
C GLU A 84 -10.99 8.75 8.66
N LYS A 85 -9.81 8.32 9.13
CA LYS A 85 -8.85 9.18 9.82
C LYS A 85 -7.48 9.11 9.15
N VAL A 86 -6.97 10.26 8.74
CA VAL A 86 -5.60 10.44 8.27
C VAL A 86 -4.72 10.78 9.46
N TYR A 87 -3.89 9.84 9.88
CA TYR A 87 -2.94 10.09 10.97
C TYR A 87 -1.73 10.87 10.45
N LEU A 88 -1.31 11.86 11.23
CA LEU A 88 -0.13 12.67 11.01
C LEU A 88 0.90 12.28 12.07
N TYR A 89 2.10 11.86 11.65
CA TYR A 89 3.11 11.32 12.55
C TYR A 89 4.50 11.88 12.26
N LYS A 90 5.36 11.86 13.27
CA LYS A 90 6.79 12.16 13.15
C LYS A 90 7.61 10.95 13.62
N THR A 91 8.76 10.77 13.00
CA THR A 91 9.70 9.68 13.31
C THR A 91 11.04 10.18 13.81
N ASN A 92 11.26 11.50 13.76
CA ASN A 92 12.45 12.16 14.28
C ASN A 92 12.07 13.55 14.82
N ASN A 93 12.64 13.94 15.96
CA ASN A 93 12.42 15.24 16.59
C ASN A 93 12.81 16.42 15.68
N ASN A 94 13.78 16.24 14.79
CA ASN A 94 14.23 17.27 13.86
C ASN A 94 13.24 17.52 12.69
N GLN A 95 12.18 16.72 12.57
CA GLN A 95 11.16 16.93 11.55
C GLN A 95 10.29 18.15 11.87
N LYS A 96 10.43 19.21 11.05
CA LYS A 96 9.64 20.44 11.17
C LYS A 96 8.13 20.18 11.05
N LYS A 97 7.71 19.36 10.09
CA LYS A 97 6.29 19.03 9.82
C LYS A 97 6.02 17.53 9.95
N PRO A 98 4.85 17.12 10.49
CA PRO A 98 4.47 15.72 10.52
C PRO A 98 4.15 15.20 9.11
N LYS A 99 4.35 13.91 8.89
CA LYS A 99 4.00 13.20 7.65
C LYS A 99 2.62 12.59 7.78
N ALA A 100 1.82 12.66 6.72
CA ALA A 100 0.55 11.94 6.65
C ALA A 100 0.77 10.48 6.26
N ILE A 101 -0.09 9.59 6.77
CA ILE A 101 -0.22 8.24 6.22
C ILE A 101 -0.63 8.31 4.75
N LYS A 102 -0.20 7.33 3.94
CA LYS A 102 -0.73 7.21 2.58
C LYS A 102 -2.11 6.53 2.63
N LEU A 103 -3.01 6.95 1.75
CA LEU A 103 -4.41 6.53 1.77
C LEU A 103 -4.75 5.36 0.84
N ASP A 104 -3.80 4.93 0.02
CA ASP A 104 -4.03 3.86 -0.96
C ASP A 104 -4.05 2.46 -0.32
N LYS A 105 -5.18 1.75 -0.49
CA LYS A 105 -5.47 0.40 0.05
C LYS A 105 -5.02 0.25 1.52
N VAL A 106 -5.38 1.21 2.37
CA VAL A 106 -4.82 1.35 3.72
C VAL A 106 -5.76 0.86 4.83
N SER A 107 -5.20 0.30 5.89
CA SER A 107 -5.85 0.15 7.19
C SER A 107 -5.00 0.79 8.28
N THR A 108 -5.64 1.39 9.28
CA THR A 108 -4.95 1.97 10.43
C THR A 108 -5.48 1.40 11.72
N LYS A 109 -4.56 1.05 12.62
CA LYS A 109 -4.87 0.58 13.97
C LYS A 109 -4.06 1.37 14.98
N VAL A 110 -4.72 1.81 16.04
CA VAL A 110 -4.06 2.39 17.21
C VAL A 110 -4.19 1.39 18.35
N LYS A 111 -3.06 1.05 18.97
CA LYS A 111 -2.98 0.09 20.08
C LYS A 111 -2.21 0.71 21.24
N GLN A 112 -2.51 0.24 22.44
CA GLN A 112 -1.76 0.61 23.62
C GLN A 112 -0.52 -0.29 23.75
N GLY A 113 0.59 0.27 24.21
CA GLY A 113 1.83 -0.49 24.45
C GLY A 113 2.77 0.23 25.41
N LYS A 114 4.00 -0.29 25.55
CA LYS A 114 5.00 0.31 26.45
C LYS A 114 5.73 1.50 25.82
N GLU A 115 6.00 1.41 24.51
CA GLU A 115 6.80 2.39 23.78
C GLU A 115 6.05 2.93 22.56
N ALA A 116 6.31 4.20 22.25
CA ALA A 116 5.73 4.86 21.09
C ALA A 116 6.42 4.39 19.81
N SER A 117 5.74 3.56 19.02
CA SER A 117 6.29 3.02 17.77
C SER A 117 5.25 2.92 16.66
N LEU A 118 5.72 3.08 15.44
CA LEU A 118 4.94 2.92 14.22
C LEU A 118 5.43 1.70 13.48
N LYS A 119 4.55 0.72 13.32
CA LYS A 119 4.79 -0.45 12.48
C LYS A 119 4.01 -0.31 11.19
N ILE A 120 4.73 -0.28 10.07
CA ILE A 120 4.16 -0.19 8.72
C ILE A 120 4.31 -1.58 8.09
N ARG A 121 3.19 -2.24 7.82
CA ARG A 121 3.15 -3.48 7.06
C ARG A 121 2.71 -3.17 5.65
N THR A 122 3.54 -3.47 4.67
CA THR A 122 3.21 -3.30 3.25
C THR A 122 3.17 -4.68 2.60
N THR A 123 1.99 -5.08 2.17
CA THR A 123 1.77 -6.33 1.44
C THR A 123 1.74 -6.04 -0.05
N ARG A 124 2.62 -6.69 -0.80
CA ARG A 124 2.73 -6.54 -2.26
C ARG A 124 2.60 -7.90 -2.95
N TYR A 125 2.13 -7.87 -4.19
CA TYR A 125 2.18 -9.02 -5.07
C TYR A 125 3.58 -9.19 -5.66
N ILE A 126 4.09 -10.40 -5.64
CA ILE A 126 5.40 -10.76 -6.18
C ILE A 126 5.25 -12.10 -6.90
N TYR A 127 6.00 -12.33 -7.97
CA TYR A 127 5.98 -13.63 -8.64
C TYR A 127 6.29 -14.78 -7.66
N LYS A 128 5.45 -15.81 -7.70
CA LYS A 128 5.58 -16.95 -6.79
C LYS A 128 6.79 -17.83 -7.13
N ASP A 129 7.17 -17.87 -8.41
CA ASP A 129 8.26 -18.68 -8.94
C ASP A 129 8.87 -18.04 -10.21
N ASN A 130 9.97 -18.61 -10.70
CA ASN A 130 10.68 -18.09 -11.87
C ASN A 130 9.92 -18.28 -13.20
N PHE A 131 9.14 -19.35 -13.34
CA PHE A 131 8.33 -19.60 -14.52
C PHE A 131 7.24 -18.53 -14.65
N SER A 132 6.50 -18.26 -13.58
CA SER A 132 5.50 -17.18 -13.52
C SER A 132 6.13 -15.83 -13.86
N ARG A 133 7.32 -15.54 -13.30
CA ARG A 133 8.07 -14.32 -13.63
C ARG A 133 8.39 -14.22 -15.12
N ILE A 134 8.90 -15.27 -15.76
CA ILE A 134 9.27 -15.25 -17.18
C ILE A 134 8.01 -15.12 -18.06
N MET A 135 6.98 -15.91 -17.76
CA MET A 135 5.74 -15.93 -18.54
C MET A 135 5.06 -14.57 -18.51
N PHE A 136 4.88 -14.01 -17.31
CA PHE A 136 4.06 -12.84 -17.06
C PHE A 136 4.84 -11.54 -16.87
N SER A 137 6.17 -11.51 -17.03
CA SER A 137 6.98 -10.29 -16.88
C SER A 137 6.51 -9.07 -17.67
N ALA A 138 5.80 -9.28 -18.77
CA ALA A 138 5.22 -8.21 -19.59
C ALA A 138 4.05 -7.49 -18.89
N PHE A 139 3.48 -8.07 -17.83
CA PHE A 139 2.40 -7.51 -17.05
C PHE A 139 2.96 -6.75 -15.83
N SER A 140 2.37 -5.60 -15.52
CA SER A 140 2.85 -4.66 -14.48
C SER A 140 2.33 -4.95 -13.07
N HIS A 141 1.96 -6.19 -12.76
CA HIS A 141 1.43 -6.59 -11.45
C HIS A 141 2.51 -6.91 -10.41
N ASN A 142 3.77 -7.05 -10.84
CA ASN A 142 4.87 -7.28 -9.91
C ASN A 142 5.12 -6.05 -9.02
N ASN A 143 5.27 -6.29 -7.72
CA ASN A 143 5.34 -5.27 -6.67
C ASN A 143 4.10 -4.38 -6.54
N GLU A 144 2.97 -4.73 -7.14
CA GLU A 144 1.73 -3.98 -6.94
C GLU A 144 1.31 -4.00 -5.47
N LEU A 145 0.83 -2.87 -4.97
CA LEU A 145 0.35 -2.75 -3.60
C LEU A 145 -0.97 -3.51 -3.45
N LYS A 146 -0.98 -4.56 -2.63
CA LYS A 146 -2.21 -5.25 -2.21
C LYS A 146 -2.85 -4.53 -1.04
N HIS A 147 -2.06 -4.26 -0.01
CA HIS A 147 -2.55 -3.64 1.22
C HIS A 147 -1.43 -2.94 1.98
N ARG A 148 -1.76 -1.88 2.71
CA ARG A 148 -0.85 -1.28 3.69
C ARG A 148 -1.54 -1.11 5.03
N GLU A 149 -0.91 -1.58 6.09
CA GLU A 149 -1.40 -1.42 7.46
C GLU A 149 -0.43 -0.53 8.24
N TYR A 150 -0.97 0.54 8.84
CA TYR A 150 -0.26 1.37 9.82
C TYR A 150 -0.72 0.99 11.23
N ILE A 151 0.20 0.51 12.06
CA ILE A 151 -0.08 0.17 13.45
C ILE A 151 0.68 1.14 14.35
N PHE A 152 -0.05 2.07 14.95
CA PHE A 152 0.47 2.98 15.95
C PHE A 152 0.37 2.32 17.32
N THR A 153 1.51 2.05 17.94
CA THR A 153 1.58 1.58 19.33
C THR A 153 1.92 2.77 20.20
N LEU A 154 1.04 3.14 21.12
CA LEU A 154 1.15 4.32 21.94
C LEU A 154 1.16 3.95 23.44
N PRO A 155 2.06 4.52 24.25
CA PRO A 155 1.97 4.41 25.70
C PRO A 155 0.80 5.21 26.28
N SER A 156 0.41 4.88 27.51
CA SER A 156 -0.77 5.45 28.19
C SER A 156 -0.73 6.97 28.35
N ASN A 157 0.47 7.57 28.36
CA ASN A 157 0.64 9.01 28.44
C ASN A 157 0.38 9.74 27.10
N TRP A 158 0.23 9.03 25.98
CA TRP A 158 -0.04 9.63 24.68
C TRP A 158 -1.51 9.96 24.50
N LYS A 159 -1.78 11.11 23.88
CA LYS A 159 -3.14 11.51 23.47
C LYS A 159 -3.27 11.52 21.95
N VAL A 160 -4.39 11.01 21.45
CA VAL A 160 -4.75 11.06 20.03
C VAL A 160 -5.76 12.18 19.83
N ILE A 161 -5.38 13.24 19.11
CA ILE A 161 -6.16 14.48 19.03
C ILE A 161 -6.35 14.88 17.57
N SER A 162 -7.52 15.44 17.24
CA SER A 162 -7.75 15.95 15.89
C SER A 162 -6.93 17.22 15.63
N THR A 163 -6.55 17.47 14.39
CA THR A 163 -5.83 18.71 14.02
C THR A 163 -6.63 19.97 14.38
N LYS A 164 -7.96 19.94 14.23
CA LYS A 164 -8.87 21.05 14.57
C LYS A 164 -8.88 21.32 16.07
N ASP A 165 -8.98 20.28 16.89
CA ASP A 165 -9.03 20.43 18.34
C ASP A 165 -7.67 20.88 18.89
N MET A 166 -6.57 20.40 18.30
CA MET A 166 -5.24 20.87 18.65
C MET A 166 -5.05 22.36 18.34
N GLN A 167 -5.55 22.83 17.20
CA GLN A 167 -5.52 24.26 16.86
C GLN A 167 -6.32 25.11 17.85
N LYS A 168 -7.52 24.66 18.25
CA LYS A 168 -8.33 25.33 19.28
C LYS A 168 -7.59 25.38 20.62
N LEU A 169 -7.00 24.27 21.04
CA LEU A 169 -6.24 24.18 22.28
C LEU A 169 -5.03 25.12 22.27
N GLN A 170 -4.31 25.21 21.15
CA GLN A 170 -3.18 26.15 21.00
C GLN A 170 -3.62 27.61 21.15
N LYS A 171 -4.73 28.00 20.51
CA LYS A 171 -5.27 29.36 20.62
C LYS A 171 -5.65 29.70 22.06
N GLN A 172 -6.39 28.81 22.73
CA GLN A 172 -6.78 29.00 24.13
C GLN A 172 -5.58 29.12 25.08
N MET A 173 -4.52 28.34 24.86
CA MET A 173 -3.29 28.45 25.66
C MET A 173 -2.56 29.78 25.42
N GLN A 174 -2.52 30.27 24.18
CA GLN A 174 -1.92 31.56 23.85
C GLN A 174 -2.70 32.72 24.49
N GLU A 175 -4.02 32.70 24.39
CA GLU A 175 -4.90 33.68 25.03
C GLU A 175 -4.73 33.71 26.55
N LYS A 176 -4.67 32.53 27.21
CA LYS A 176 -4.42 32.44 28.65
C LYS A 176 -3.03 32.91 29.06
N MET A 177 -1.99 32.62 28.27
CA MET A 177 -0.64 33.12 28.55
C MET A 177 -0.56 34.64 28.41
N GLN A 178 -1.27 35.21 27.44
CA GLN A 178 -1.32 36.67 27.26
C GLN A 178 -2.08 37.35 28.40
N SER A 179 -3.22 36.79 28.83
CA SER A 179 -3.97 37.35 29.97
C SER A 179 -3.23 37.21 31.30
N GLN A 180 -2.52 36.10 31.54
CA GLN A 180 -1.68 35.95 32.73
C GLN A 180 -0.49 36.90 32.75
N LYS A 181 0.17 37.13 31.61
CA LYS A 181 1.26 38.13 31.50
C LYS A 181 0.76 39.56 31.73
N ALA A 182 -0.41 39.89 31.20
CA ALA A 182 -1.04 41.19 31.44
C ALA A 182 -1.42 41.38 32.91
N ALA A 183 -1.90 40.32 33.58
CA ALA A 183 -2.25 40.34 35.00
C ALA A 183 -1.03 40.35 35.94
N SER A 184 0.16 39.90 35.49
CA SER A 184 1.40 39.96 36.28
C SER A 184 2.20 41.26 36.12
N LEU A 185 1.76 42.15 35.22
CA LEU A 185 2.36 43.48 34.99
C LEU A 185 1.58 44.61 35.69
N HIS A 186 0.49 44.26 36.38
CA HIS A 186 -0.25 45.10 37.32
C HIS A 186 -0.01 44.59 38.74
#